data_AF-A0A6C0M2C2-F1
#
_entry.id   AF-A0A6C0M2C2-F1
#
_cell.length_a   1.000
_cell.length_b   1.000
_cell.length_c   1.000
_cell.angle_alpha   90.00
_cell.angle_beta   90.00
_cell.angle_gamma   90.00
#
_symmetry.space_group_name_H-M   'P 1'
#
loop_
_entity.id
_entity.type
_entity.pdbx_description
1 polymer ?
#
loop_
_entity_poly.entity_id
_entity_poly.type
_entity_poly.pdbx_seq_one_letter_code
_entity_poly.pdbx_strand_id
1 'polypeptide(L)'
;MKLNDDTVIVSPLRESVVSVPDSHAVNMGVTNVQYPFTYNLKMEVDDIDIPLDTRVNLCIYKINETADSLPFLEFLLYLEGSRMEKGGQTLTFPYIMSRHTKSGLVDQCSPALIALFGSVDEVKYAGYVYEKSKKRCTLFFNKFHVVGPVAAGVPMIPKSNRWFWTLSTEIFNERKMMQYSISDEVFSFFNRHPQIMLLQLNGNTVESPSALYAGKQFNYVSYMAELGVKKASTRAHFGPYYYFVDFMGSMRYACYAMGFEPHVLQDGTVLTVNKHGKYAKGGVVRFAVFLGRCRGFFMNGPEDRSDLSMYWANQDPFVKAKLALRDINGNWTRSFKSAYVGEYILNVDGKTKHRIPNWTIKDYASQIPLSCHEVDISTVPDEYDPDYTGYRVI
;
A
#
# COMPACT_ATOMS: atom_id res chain seq x y z
N MET A 1 -5.29 6.44 -75.72
CA MET A 1 -4.24 5.46 -76.03
C MET A 1 -3.36 5.32 -74.79
N LYS A 2 -3.45 4.16 -74.11
CA LYS A 2 -2.62 3.60 -73.02
C LYS A 2 -2.18 4.56 -71.88
N LEU A 3 -2.82 4.54 -70.71
CA LEU A 3 -2.53 3.67 -69.54
C LEU A 3 -1.05 3.64 -69.14
N ASN A 4 -0.77 4.19 -67.95
CA ASN A 4 -0.12 3.43 -66.88
C ASN A 4 -0.54 4.00 -65.51
N ASP A 5 -1.22 3.14 -64.76
CA ASP A 5 -1.49 3.21 -63.33
C ASP A 5 -0.21 2.93 -62.54
N ASP A 6 -0.12 3.52 -61.35
CA ASP A 6 0.42 2.87 -60.14
C ASP A 6 0.11 3.76 -58.93
N THR A 7 -1.15 3.70 -58.49
CA THR A 7 -1.58 4.22 -57.18
C THR A 7 -2.04 3.02 -56.36
N VAL A 8 -1.19 2.59 -55.43
CA VAL A 8 -1.50 1.51 -54.49
C VAL A 8 -2.44 2.03 -53.41
N ILE A 9 -3.72 1.72 -53.56
CA ILE A 9 -4.73 1.86 -52.50
C ILE A 9 -4.69 0.58 -51.67
N VAL A 10 -4.11 0.65 -50.47
CA VAL A 10 -4.20 -0.45 -49.49
C VAL A 10 -5.56 -0.38 -48.82
N SER A 11 -6.40 -1.37 -49.13
CA SER A 11 -7.68 -1.62 -48.48
C SER A 11 -7.44 -2.01 -47.00
N PRO A 12 -8.23 -1.51 -46.04
CA PRO A 12 -8.16 -1.99 -44.67
C PRO A 12 -8.75 -3.41 -44.61
N LEU A 13 -7.90 -4.37 -44.24
CA LEU A 13 -8.28 -5.71 -43.84
C LEU A 13 -9.38 -5.63 -42.78
N ARG A 14 -10.58 -6.09 -43.15
CA ARG A 14 -11.62 -6.50 -42.20
C ARG A 14 -11.11 -7.72 -41.45
N GLU A 15 -10.56 -7.51 -40.26
CA GLU A 15 -10.45 -8.59 -39.28
C GLU A 15 -11.86 -8.91 -38.77
N SER A 16 -12.26 -10.15 -39.02
CA SER A 16 -13.43 -10.77 -38.43
C SER A 16 -13.30 -10.74 -36.91
N VAL A 17 -14.18 -9.99 -36.25
CA VAL A 17 -14.42 -10.09 -34.81
C VAL A 17 -14.97 -11.50 -34.55
N VAL A 18 -14.08 -12.41 -34.18
CA VAL A 18 -14.48 -13.65 -33.51
C VAL A 18 -14.95 -13.25 -32.13
N SER A 19 -16.27 -13.19 -31.96
CA SER A 19 -16.91 -13.08 -30.65
C SER A 19 -16.42 -14.21 -29.78
N VAL A 20 -15.55 -13.89 -28.81
CA VAL A 20 -15.24 -14.78 -27.70
C VAL A 20 -16.56 -15.01 -26.96
N PRO A 21 -16.99 -16.26 -26.72
CA PRO A 21 -18.23 -16.52 -26.04
C PRO A 21 -18.18 -15.92 -24.63
N ASP A 22 -19.27 -15.26 -24.26
CA ASP A 22 -19.56 -14.78 -22.92
C ASP A 22 -19.06 -15.77 -21.87
N SER A 23 -17.98 -15.39 -21.18
CA SER A 23 -17.56 -16.08 -19.97
C SER A 23 -18.70 -15.91 -18.99
N HIS A 24 -19.40 -17.02 -18.73
CA HIS A 24 -20.35 -17.21 -17.65
C HIS A 24 -20.03 -16.28 -16.48
N ALA A 25 -20.91 -15.31 -16.25
CA ALA A 25 -21.03 -14.68 -14.94
C ALA A 25 -21.33 -15.81 -13.96
N VAL A 26 -20.27 -16.33 -13.33
CA VAL A 26 -20.37 -17.18 -12.17
C VAL A 26 -21.11 -16.33 -11.17
N ASN A 27 -22.35 -16.73 -10.87
CA ASN A 27 -23.16 -16.19 -9.81
C ASN A 27 -22.34 -16.42 -8.52
N MET A 28 -21.48 -15.46 -8.16
CA MET A 28 -20.61 -15.55 -6.99
C MET A 28 -21.55 -15.58 -5.79
N GLY A 29 -21.75 -16.77 -5.24
CA GLY A 29 -22.52 -16.98 -4.04
C GLY A 29 -22.07 -16.00 -2.96
N VAL A 30 -23.04 -15.51 -2.18
CA VAL A 30 -22.87 -14.55 -1.07
C VAL A 30 -21.52 -14.77 -0.38
N THR A 31 -20.59 -13.84 -0.59
CA THR A 31 -19.28 -13.85 0.06
C THR A 31 -19.50 -13.66 1.56
N ASN A 32 -19.31 -14.73 2.34
CA ASN A 32 -19.47 -14.67 3.79
C ASN A 32 -18.15 -14.20 4.41
N VAL A 33 -17.97 -12.88 4.45
CA VAL A 33 -16.85 -12.24 5.15
C VAL A 33 -17.18 -12.13 6.64
N GLN A 34 -16.27 -12.61 7.47
CA GLN A 34 -16.43 -12.69 8.91
C GLN A 34 -15.23 -12.06 9.61
N TYR A 35 -15.50 -11.34 10.70
CA TYR A 35 -14.46 -10.77 11.56
C TYR A 35 -14.54 -11.37 12.98
N PRO A 36 -13.92 -12.55 13.21
CA PRO A 36 -14.16 -13.35 14.41
C PRO A 36 -13.81 -12.66 15.72
N PHE A 37 -12.87 -11.69 15.68
CA PHE A 37 -12.47 -10.95 16.87
C PHE A 37 -13.65 -10.27 17.57
N THR A 38 -14.62 -9.78 16.80
CA THR A 38 -15.78 -9.06 17.31
C THR A 38 -16.79 -9.96 18.03
N TYR A 39 -16.80 -11.26 17.76
CA TYR A 39 -17.76 -12.20 18.35
C TYR A 39 -17.55 -12.41 19.85
N ASN A 40 -16.34 -12.14 20.34
CA ASN A 40 -15.98 -12.28 21.74
C ASN A 40 -15.97 -10.94 22.49
N LEU A 41 -16.34 -9.83 21.83
CA LEU A 41 -16.40 -8.53 22.48
C LEU A 41 -17.64 -8.45 23.38
N LYS A 42 -17.46 -7.81 24.53
CA LYS A 42 -18.57 -7.52 25.44
C LYS A 42 -19.34 -6.31 24.91
N MET A 43 -20.66 -6.35 24.96
CA MET A 43 -21.51 -5.27 24.47
C MET A 43 -21.79 -4.22 25.55
N GLU A 44 -22.19 -4.66 26.74
CA GLU A 44 -22.58 -3.78 27.86
C GLU A 44 -21.36 -3.11 28.51
N VAL A 45 -21.06 -1.87 28.10
CA VAL A 45 -19.93 -1.09 28.59
C VAL A 45 -20.26 -0.27 29.83
N ASP A 46 -21.53 0.05 30.04
CA ASP A 46 -21.96 0.94 31.13
C ASP A 46 -21.83 0.28 32.52
N ASP A 47 -21.66 -1.04 32.57
CA ASP A 47 -21.37 -1.80 33.81
C ASP A 47 -19.92 -1.65 34.30
N ILE A 48 -19.06 -0.99 33.53
CA ILE A 48 -17.65 -0.83 33.88
C ILE A 48 -17.45 0.43 34.69
N ASP A 49 -16.89 0.28 35.89
CA ASP A 49 -16.37 1.39 36.67
C ASP A 49 -15.09 1.94 36.02
N ILE A 50 -15.25 2.97 35.19
CA ILE A 50 -14.16 3.73 34.56
C ILE A 50 -14.03 5.06 35.32
N PRO A 51 -12.85 5.37 35.88
CA PRO A 51 -12.63 6.65 36.53
C PRO A 51 -12.91 7.81 35.56
N LEU A 52 -13.24 8.95 36.13
CA LEU A 52 -13.43 10.17 35.37
C LEU A 52 -12.14 10.63 34.74
N ASP A 53 -12.28 11.37 33.63
CA ASP A 53 -11.15 11.88 32.90
C ASP A 53 -10.16 10.75 32.53
N THR A 54 -10.70 9.54 32.32
CA THR A 54 -9.94 8.40 31.81
C THR A 54 -10.01 8.45 30.30
N ARG A 55 -8.85 8.26 29.67
CA ARG A 55 -8.74 8.09 28.22
C ARG A 55 -9.46 6.81 27.80
N VAL A 56 -10.44 6.96 26.92
CA VAL A 56 -11.17 5.85 26.28
C VAL A 56 -10.77 5.80 24.82
N ASN A 57 -10.05 4.74 24.45
CA ASN A 57 -9.57 4.55 23.09
C ASN A 57 -10.71 4.07 22.18
N LEU A 58 -10.70 4.53 20.93
CA LEU A 58 -11.64 4.13 19.88
C LEU A 58 -10.87 3.30 18.85
N CYS A 59 -11.09 2.00 18.83
CA CYS A 59 -10.63 1.12 17.76
C CYS A 59 -11.68 1.10 16.65
N ILE A 60 -11.54 2.05 15.71
CA ILE A 60 -12.41 2.15 14.55
C ILE A 60 -11.77 1.35 13.41
N TYR A 61 -12.50 0.41 12.84
CA TYR A 61 -12.04 -0.42 11.73
C TYR A 61 -13.06 -0.43 10.59
N LYS A 62 -12.62 -0.80 9.39
CA LYS A 62 -13.49 -1.14 8.27
C LYS A 62 -13.01 -2.41 7.60
N ILE A 63 -13.95 -3.14 7.01
CA ILE A 63 -13.66 -4.28 6.14
C ILE A 63 -13.80 -3.77 4.71
N ASN A 64 -12.70 -3.78 3.96
CA ASN A 64 -12.72 -3.44 2.55
C ASN A 64 -13.01 -4.71 1.76
N GLU A 65 -14.10 -4.69 0.99
CA GLU A 65 -14.48 -5.77 0.08
C GLU A 65 -14.45 -5.21 -1.34
N THR A 66 -13.75 -5.88 -2.26
CA THR A 66 -13.80 -5.56 -3.69
C THR A 66 -14.14 -6.83 -4.46
N ALA A 67 -14.71 -6.67 -5.66
CA ALA A 67 -15.16 -7.81 -6.47
C ALA A 67 -14.00 -8.74 -6.87
N ASP A 68 -12.81 -8.18 -7.07
CA ASP A 68 -11.68 -8.90 -7.67
C ASP A 68 -10.55 -9.20 -6.67
N SER A 69 -10.62 -8.69 -5.44
CA SER A 69 -9.56 -8.84 -4.43
C SER A 69 -10.02 -9.60 -3.19
N LEU A 70 -9.04 -10.10 -2.43
CA LEU A 70 -9.32 -10.58 -1.08
C LEU A 70 -9.81 -9.41 -0.19
N PRO A 71 -10.76 -9.66 0.72
CA PRO A 71 -11.18 -8.66 1.68
C PRO A 71 -10.10 -8.44 2.74
N PHE A 72 -10.03 -7.25 3.30
CA PHE A 72 -9.02 -6.91 4.30
C PHE A 72 -9.47 -5.83 5.29
N LEU A 73 -8.77 -5.77 6.42
CA LEU A 73 -9.02 -4.81 7.49
C LEU A 73 -8.14 -3.57 7.34
N GLU A 74 -8.74 -2.40 7.57
CA GLU A 74 -8.03 -1.17 7.88
C GLU A 74 -8.49 -0.61 9.22
N PHE A 75 -7.56 -0.01 9.97
CA PHE A 75 -7.82 0.60 11.27
C PHE A 75 -7.56 2.10 11.19
N LEU A 76 -8.47 2.91 11.74
CA LEU A 76 -8.28 4.35 11.77
C LEU A 76 -7.39 4.74 12.94
N LEU A 77 -6.25 5.37 12.63
CA LEU A 77 -5.36 5.96 13.62
C LEU A 77 -5.30 7.48 13.47
N TYR A 78 -5.05 8.16 14.59
CA TYR A 78 -4.87 9.60 14.66
C TYR A 78 -3.39 9.94 14.83
N LEU A 79 -2.89 10.89 14.06
CA LEU A 79 -1.53 11.40 14.14
C LEU A 79 -1.44 12.45 15.27
N GLU A 80 -1.06 12.00 16.46
CA GLU A 80 -0.86 12.81 17.66
C GLU A 80 0.52 13.48 17.69
N GLY A 81 0.61 14.59 18.41
CA GLY A 81 1.83 15.35 18.62
C GLY A 81 2.21 16.32 17.49
N SER A 82 3.35 16.97 17.67
CA SER A 82 3.96 17.86 16.69
C SER A 82 5.42 17.50 16.42
N ARG A 83 5.95 17.94 15.28
CA ARG A 83 7.36 17.68 14.91
C ARG A 83 8.37 18.33 15.87
N MET A 84 7.95 19.37 16.58
CA MET A 84 8.80 20.12 17.51
C MET A 84 8.82 19.49 18.90
N GLU A 85 7.89 18.58 19.19
CA GLU A 85 7.85 17.88 20.47
C GLU A 85 8.92 16.80 20.55
N LYS A 86 9.43 16.59 21.77
CA LYS A 86 10.47 15.59 22.07
C LYS A 86 10.05 14.15 21.74
N GLY A 87 8.75 13.89 21.58
CA GLY A 87 8.19 12.60 21.15
C GLY A 87 7.86 12.49 19.66
N GLY A 88 8.02 13.57 18.89
CA GLY A 88 7.66 13.63 17.48
C GLY A 88 6.17 13.40 17.22
N GLN A 89 5.85 13.04 15.97
CA GLN A 89 4.49 12.68 15.57
C GLN A 89 4.33 11.16 15.65
N THR A 90 3.25 10.68 16.25
CA THR A 90 2.96 9.24 16.38
C THR A 90 1.51 8.93 16.06
N LEU A 91 1.27 7.79 15.42
CA LEU A 91 -0.07 7.30 15.13
C LEU A 91 -0.59 6.52 16.33
N THR A 92 -1.72 6.94 16.87
CA THR A 92 -2.35 6.37 18.05
C THR A 92 -3.82 6.06 17.81
N PHE A 93 -4.45 5.30 18.71
CA PHE A 93 -5.91 5.19 18.67
C PHE A 93 -6.52 6.56 18.93
N PRO A 94 -7.52 6.97 18.12
CA PRO A 94 -8.40 8.07 18.48
C PRO A 94 -8.97 7.84 19.89
N TYR A 95 -9.26 8.89 20.63
CA TYR A 95 -9.76 8.75 22.00
C TYR A 95 -10.69 9.88 22.38
N ILE A 96 -11.52 9.62 23.40
CA ILE A 96 -12.25 10.62 24.16
C ILE A 96 -11.81 10.57 25.62
N MET A 97 -12.11 11.62 26.37
CA MET A 97 -12.00 11.62 27.83
C MET A 97 -13.37 11.31 28.40
N SER A 98 -13.47 10.31 29.29
CA SER A 98 -14.72 9.96 29.96
C SER A 98 -15.23 11.15 30.78
N ARG A 99 -16.53 11.45 30.68
CA ARG A 99 -17.17 12.55 31.41
C ARG A 99 -18.29 12.04 32.30
N HIS A 100 -18.54 12.75 33.39
CA HIS A 100 -19.78 12.63 34.15
C HIS A 100 -20.96 13.09 33.30
N THR A 101 -21.68 12.13 32.73
CA THR A 101 -22.91 12.42 32.01
C THR A 101 -23.95 11.36 32.36
N LYS A 102 -25.22 11.69 32.19
CA LYS A 102 -26.31 10.71 32.28
C LYS A 102 -26.31 9.73 31.10
N SER A 103 -25.61 10.08 30.02
CA SER A 103 -25.47 9.27 28.80
C SER A 103 -24.38 8.21 28.96
N GLY A 104 -24.63 7.03 28.37
CA GLY A 104 -23.68 5.91 28.38
C GLY A 104 -22.36 6.25 27.69
N LEU A 105 -21.34 5.42 27.89
CA LEU A 105 -20.01 5.74 27.37
C LEU A 105 -19.97 5.78 25.83
N VAL A 106 -20.75 4.92 25.18
CA VAL A 106 -20.88 4.89 23.71
C VAL A 106 -21.48 6.20 23.19
N ASP A 107 -22.51 6.74 23.85
CA ASP A 107 -23.16 7.99 23.46
C ASP A 107 -22.19 9.17 23.52
N GLN A 108 -21.27 9.17 24.50
CA GLN A 108 -20.22 10.19 24.62
C GLN A 108 -19.27 10.22 23.42
N CYS A 109 -19.17 9.13 22.64
CA CYS A 109 -18.38 9.08 21.42
C CYS A 109 -19.07 9.74 20.22
N SER A 110 -20.39 9.89 20.25
CA SER A 110 -21.19 10.35 19.09
C SER A 110 -20.69 11.67 18.48
N PRO A 111 -20.39 12.73 19.25
CA PRO A 111 -19.90 13.98 18.66
C PRO A 111 -18.58 13.80 17.88
N ALA A 112 -17.68 12.95 18.38
CA ALA A 112 -16.41 12.66 17.70
C ALA A 112 -16.64 11.83 16.43
N LEU A 113 -17.54 10.84 16.47
CA LEU A 113 -17.89 10.02 15.31
C LEU A 113 -18.59 10.85 14.22
N ILE A 114 -19.50 11.75 14.59
CA ILE A 114 -20.15 12.70 13.66
C ILE A 114 -19.11 13.64 13.04
N ALA A 115 -18.17 14.15 13.83
CA ALA A 115 -17.11 15.01 13.29
C ALA A 115 -16.20 14.27 12.29
N LEU A 116 -16.00 12.97 12.47
CA LEU A 116 -15.17 12.14 11.60
C LEU A 116 -15.89 11.70 10.32
N PHE A 117 -17.17 11.36 10.41
CA PHE A 117 -17.88 10.65 9.34
C PHE A 117 -19.16 11.35 8.88
N GLY A 118 -19.49 12.52 9.42
CA GLY A 118 -20.71 13.27 9.09
C GLY A 118 -21.99 12.70 9.73
N SER A 119 -22.05 11.39 9.98
CA SER A 119 -23.16 10.74 10.69
C SER A 119 -22.67 9.58 11.57
N VAL A 120 -23.39 9.31 12.66
CA VAL A 120 -23.21 8.09 13.46
C VAL A 120 -23.68 6.83 12.72
N ASP A 121 -24.58 6.95 11.75
CA ASP A 121 -25.10 5.79 11.01
C ASP A 121 -24.04 5.11 10.14
N GLU A 122 -22.95 5.82 9.84
CA GLU A 122 -21.81 5.25 9.11
C GLU A 122 -20.96 4.31 9.97
N VAL A 123 -21.24 4.23 11.28
CA VAL A 123 -20.42 3.51 12.24
C VAL A 123 -21.28 2.77 13.25
N LYS A 124 -21.01 1.49 13.45
CA LYS A 124 -21.70 0.68 14.48
C LYS A 124 -20.75 0.25 15.58
N TYR A 125 -21.19 0.47 16.81
CA TYR A 125 -20.54 -0.07 17.98
C TYR A 125 -20.54 -1.61 17.95
N ALA A 126 -19.37 -2.21 18.14
CA ALA A 126 -19.13 -3.64 18.05
C ALA A 126 -18.73 -4.27 19.40
N GLY A 127 -18.73 -3.50 20.48
CA GLY A 127 -18.35 -3.95 21.82
C GLY A 127 -17.05 -3.30 22.33
N TYR A 128 -16.49 -3.82 23.42
CA TYR A 128 -15.30 -3.26 24.05
C TYR A 128 -14.31 -4.31 24.58
N VAL A 129 -13.09 -3.84 24.83
CA VAL A 129 -12.08 -4.52 25.64
C VAL A 129 -11.71 -3.62 26.81
N TYR A 130 -11.83 -4.16 28.04
CA TYR A 130 -11.45 -3.47 29.26
C TYR A 130 -10.31 -4.16 29.99
N GLU A 131 -9.22 -3.43 30.16
CA GLU A 131 -8.00 -3.89 30.80
C GLU A 131 -7.96 -3.39 32.24
N LYS A 132 -8.59 -4.13 33.16
CA LYS A 132 -8.72 -3.76 34.59
C LYS A 132 -7.40 -3.31 35.23
N SER A 133 -6.31 -4.02 34.97
CA SER A 133 -4.98 -3.71 35.55
C SER A 133 -4.42 -2.37 35.11
N LYS A 134 -4.78 -1.90 33.90
CA LYS A 134 -4.34 -0.63 33.35
C LYS A 134 -5.40 0.46 33.45
N LYS A 135 -6.62 0.12 33.88
CA LYS A 135 -7.82 0.97 33.83
C LYS A 135 -8.04 1.57 32.44
N ARG A 136 -7.85 0.76 31.39
CA ARG A 136 -7.99 1.20 30.00
C ARG A 136 -9.17 0.53 29.34
N CYS A 137 -10.02 1.34 28.72
CA CYS A 137 -11.14 0.88 27.91
C CYS A 137 -10.87 1.20 26.44
N THR A 138 -11.03 0.20 25.58
CA THR A 138 -10.99 0.35 24.13
C THR A 138 -12.34 -0.06 23.56
N LEU A 139 -13.04 0.88 22.95
CA LEU A 139 -14.32 0.67 22.29
C LEU A 139 -14.11 0.34 20.82
N PHE A 140 -14.89 -0.61 20.30
CA PHE A 140 -14.79 -1.05 18.91
C PHE A 140 -15.94 -0.50 18.09
N PHE A 141 -15.59 0.00 16.91
CA PHE A 141 -16.51 0.63 15.99
C PHE A 141 -16.24 0.14 14.58
N ASN A 142 -17.25 -0.45 13.95
CA ASN A 142 -17.21 -0.87 12.55
C ASN A 142 -17.70 0.28 11.67
N LYS A 143 -16.86 0.83 10.80
CA LYS A 143 -17.26 1.77 9.76
C LYS A 143 -17.79 1.02 8.55
N PHE A 144 -19.03 1.32 8.16
CA PHE A 144 -19.61 0.83 6.93
C PHE A 144 -19.41 1.80 5.78
N HIS A 145 -19.38 1.25 4.57
CA HIS A 145 -19.59 2.04 3.37
C HIS A 145 -21.09 2.31 3.24
N VAL A 146 -21.48 3.58 3.31
CA VAL A 146 -22.82 3.98 2.87
C VAL A 146 -22.88 3.70 1.37
N VAL A 147 -23.82 2.84 0.95
CA VAL A 147 -24.07 2.51 -0.45
C VAL A 147 -24.65 3.76 -1.13
N GLY A 148 -23.76 4.65 -1.55
CA GLY A 148 -24.06 5.79 -2.40
C GLY A 148 -23.19 5.72 -3.67
N PRO A 149 -23.56 6.42 -4.75
CA PRO A 149 -22.77 6.55 -5.95
C PRO A 149 -21.57 7.46 -5.68
N VAL A 150 -20.66 7.04 -4.79
CA VAL A 150 -19.37 7.69 -4.64
C VAL A 150 -18.46 7.01 -5.63
N ALA A 151 -18.03 7.75 -6.66
CA ALA A 151 -16.87 7.40 -7.44
C ALA A 151 -15.70 7.26 -6.46
N ALA A 152 -15.43 6.04 -6.01
CA ALA A 152 -14.44 5.75 -4.99
C ALA A 152 -13.05 5.79 -5.63
N GLY A 153 -12.64 6.99 -6.05
CA GLY A 153 -11.26 7.26 -6.43
C GLY A 153 -10.36 7.15 -5.21
N VAL A 154 -9.10 6.79 -5.45
CA VAL A 154 -8.12 6.66 -4.38
C VAL A 154 -7.78 8.05 -3.83
N PRO A 155 -7.93 8.30 -2.52
CA PRO A 155 -7.84 9.64 -1.98
C PRO A 155 -6.42 10.19 -2.05
N MET A 156 -6.29 11.44 -2.50
CA MET A 156 -5.10 12.26 -2.27
C MET A 156 -5.16 12.81 -0.85
N ILE A 157 -4.19 12.43 -0.02
CA ILE A 157 -4.17 12.80 1.41
C ILE A 157 -3.33 14.06 1.59
N PRO A 158 -3.90 15.19 2.03
CA PRO A 158 -3.14 16.42 2.22
C PRO A 158 -2.30 16.38 3.51
N LYS A 159 -1.27 17.24 3.60
CA LYS A 159 -0.37 17.40 4.76
C LYS A 159 -1.09 17.67 6.07
N SER A 160 -2.20 18.40 5.99
CA SER A 160 -3.03 18.77 7.14
C SER A 160 -3.83 17.60 7.68
N ASN A 161 -3.93 16.49 6.94
CA ASN A 161 -4.65 15.32 7.38
C ASN A 161 -3.95 14.66 8.56
N ARG A 162 -4.73 14.41 9.62
CA ARG A 162 -4.27 13.75 10.84
C ARG A 162 -4.84 12.33 10.99
N TRP A 163 -5.67 11.88 10.04
CA TRP A 163 -6.44 10.64 10.17
C TRP A 163 -6.02 9.63 9.11
N PHE A 164 -5.52 8.47 9.53
CA PHE A 164 -4.94 7.51 8.61
C PHE A 164 -5.57 6.13 8.77
N TRP A 165 -6.03 5.57 7.66
CA TRP A 165 -6.38 4.15 7.56
C TRP A 165 -5.11 3.33 7.41
N THR A 166 -4.81 2.51 8.41
CA THR A 166 -3.58 1.72 8.51
C THR A 166 -3.87 0.24 8.38
N LEU A 167 -2.93 -0.49 7.79
CA LEU A 167 -3.01 -1.95 7.70
C LEU A 167 -2.49 -2.59 8.99
N SER A 168 -2.96 -3.79 9.30
CA SER A 168 -2.45 -4.58 10.42
C SER A 168 -0.93 -4.81 10.32
N THR A 169 -0.38 -4.96 9.12
CA THR A 169 1.06 -5.13 8.91
C THR A 169 1.87 -3.88 9.27
N GLU A 170 1.34 -2.68 9.01
CA GLU A 170 2.00 -1.43 9.42
C GLU A 170 1.99 -1.25 10.93
N ILE A 171 0.90 -1.66 11.57
CA ILE A 171 0.75 -1.61 13.03
C ILE A 171 1.69 -2.61 13.71
N PHE A 172 1.63 -3.88 13.30
CA PHE A 172 2.23 -4.98 14.05
C PHE A 172 3.64 -5.33 13.57
N ASN A 173 3.86 -5.43 12.26
CA ASN A 173 5.15 -5.85 11.71
C ASN A 173 6.10 -4.67 11.57
N GLU A 174 5.65 -3.59 10.91
CA GLU A 174 6.52 -2.46 10.59
C GLU A 174 6.63 -1.44 11.73
N ARG A 175 5.59 -1.38 12.60
CA ARG A 175 5.40 -0.36 13.65
C ARG A 175 5.53 1.07 13.14
N LYS A 176 5.24 1.27 11.86
CA LYS A 176 5.23 2.56 11.19
C LYS A 176 4.28 2.51 9.99
N MET A 177 3.70 3.65 9.65
CA MET A 177 3.03 3.89 8.39
C MET A 177 3.75 5.04 7.70
N MET A 178 4.30 4.80 6.50
CA MET A 178 5.16 5.76 5.81
C MET A 178 6.31 6.24 6.73
N GLN A 179 6.32 7.54 7.08
CA GLN A 179 7.30 8.18 7.97
C GLN A 179 6.83 8.27 9.43
N TYR A 180 5.61 7.82 9.76
CA TYR A 180 5.01 8.00 11.07
C TYR A 180 5.10 6.71 11.89
N SER A 181 5.71 6.80 13.07
CA SER A 181 5.76 5.67 14.00
C SER A 181 4.39 5.38 14.60
N ILE A 182 4.10 4.09 14.81
CA ILE A 182 2.92 3.64 15.55
C ILE A 182 3.23 3.70 17.04
N SER A 183 2.30 4.21 17.85
CA SER A 183 2.51 4.30 19.30
C SER A 183 2.63 2.91 19.94
N ASP A 184 3.48 2.80 20.97
CA ASP A 184 3.69 1.54 21.69
C ASP A 184 2.39 1.00 22.31
N GLU A 185 1.44 1.88 22.62
CA GLU A 185 0.12 1.50 23.11
C GLU A 185 -0.69 0.73 22.06
N VAL A 186 -0.77 1.24 20.83
CA VAL A 186 -1.46 0.57 19.72
C VAL A 186 -0.77 -0.75 19.41
N PHE A 187 0.56 -0.75 19.26
CA PHE A 187 1.33 -1.97 19.02
C PHE A 187 1.10 -3.01 20.13
N SER A 188 1.20 -2.61 21.41
CA SER A 188 0.99 -3.50 22.56
C SER A 188 -0.43 -4.05 22.61
N PHE A 189 -1.43 -3.29 22.15
CA PHE A 189 -2.80 -3.77 22.03
C PHE A 189 -2.89 -4.90 21.01
N PHE A 190 -2.39 -4.70 19.78
CA PHE A 190 -2.38 -5.72 18.73
C PHE A 190 -1.57 -6.96 19.12
N ASN A 191 -0.44 -6.78 19.82
CA ASN A 191 0.38 -7.90 20.30
C ASN A 191 -0.32 -8.78 21.34
N ARG A 192 -1.18 -8.19 22.19
CA ARG A 192 -1.96 -8.95 23.18
C ARG A 192 -3.21 -9.57 22.59
N HIS A 193 -3.71 -9.03 21.48
CA HIS A 193 -4.91 -9.47 20.80
C HIS A 193 -4.64 -9.79 19.33
N PRO A 194 -3.74 -10.73 18.98
CA PRO A 194 -3.35 -10.95 17.58
C PRO A 194 -4.52 -11.34 16.66
N GLN A 195 -5.58 -11.91 17.23
CA GLN A 195 -6.84 -12.22 16.55
C GLN A 195 -7.52 -11.00 15.92
N ILE A 196 -7.23 -9.78 16.40
CA ILE A 196 -7.74 -8.53 15.83
C ILE A 196 -7.33 -8.35 14.36
N MET A 197 -6.23 -8.98 13.93
CA MET A 197 -5.72 -8.86 12.56
C MET A 197 -6.34 -9.88 11.60
N LEU A 198 -7.11 -10.84 12.11
CA LEU A 198 -7.61 -11.97 11.34
C LEU A 198 -8.99 -11.69 10.77
N LEU A 199 -9.13 -11.88 9.46
CA LEU A 199 -10.41 -11.88 8.75
C LEU A 199 -10.64 -13.28 8.18
N GLN A 200 -11.90 -13.69 8.06
CA GLN A 200 -12.28 -14.96 7.45
C GLN A 200 -13.16 -14.72 6.22
N LEU A 201 -12.95 -15.52 5.18
CA LEU A 201 -13.79 -15.60 3.98
C LEU A 201 -14.21 -17.04 3.81
N ASN A 202 -15.53 -17.30 3.83
CA ASN A 202 -16.09 -18.64 3.70
C ASN A 202 -15.49 -19.64 4.72
N GLY A 203 -15.28 -19.18 5.96
CA GLY A 203 -14.72 -19.97 7.06
C GLY A 203 -13.19 -20.14 7.05
N ASN A 204 -12.49 -19.67 6.02
CA ASN A 204 -11.04 -19.72 5.94
C ASN A 204 -10.42 -18.38 6.29
N THR A 205 -9.35 -18.39 7.09
CA THR A 205 -8.57 -17.17 7.36
C THR A 205 -7.95 -16.66 6.06
N VAL A 206 -8.19 -15.38 5.76
CA VAL A 206 -7.56 -14.70 4.61
C VAL A 206 -6.24 -14.07 5.01
N GLU A 207 -5.33 -13.98 4.05
CA GLU A 207 -4.07 -13.27 4.20
C GLU A 207 -4.33 -11.78 4.53
N SER A 208 -3.57 -11.21 5.47
CA SER A 208 -3.52 -9.75 5.64
C SER A 208 -2.57 -9.14 4.60
N PRO A 209 -2.98 -8.11 3.86
CA PRO A 209 -2.12 -7.50 2.85
C PRO A 209 -0.93 -6.77 3.50
N SER A 210 0.18 -6.71 2.78
CA SER A 210 1.34 -5.89 3.13
C SER A 210 1.17 -4.46 2.60
N ALA A 211 1.66 -3.47 3.35
CA ALA A 211 1.71 -2.09 2.88
C ALA A 211 2.94 -1.88 2.00
N LEU A 212 2.73 -1.74 0.69
CA LEU A 212 3.81 -1.49 -0.26
C LEU A 212 3.55 -0.23 -1.06
N TYR A 213 4.60 0.31 -1.68
CA TYR A 213 4.59 1.64 -2.25
C TYR A 213 5.13 1.65 -3.68
N ALA A 214 4.57 2.56 -4.49
CA ALA A 214 5.09 2.88 -5.81
C ALA A 214 5.23 4.41 -5.94
N GLY A 215 6.46 4.86 -6.20
CA GLY A 215 6.77 6.28 -6.39
C GLY A 215 7.02 6.61 -7.86
N LYS A 216 6.53 7.76 -8.32
CA LYS A 216 6.78 8.31 -9.66
C LYS A 216 6.69 9.85 -9.67
N GLN A 217 7.05 10.43 -10.82
CA GLN A 217 6.68 11.80 -11.14
C GLN A 217 5.17 11.99 -11.00
N PHE A 218 4.77 13.16 -10.50
CA PHE A 218 3.42 13.40 -9.97
C PHE A 218 2.27 13.16 -10.96
N ASN A 219 2.42 13.48 -12.24
CA ASN A 219 1.34 13.26 -13.24
C ASN A 219 1.04 11.76 -13.41
N TYR A 220 2.02 10.90 -13.15
CA TYR A 220 1.85 9.45 -13.20
C TYR A 220 1.23 8.89 -11.92
N VAL A 221 1.19 9.64 -10.82
CA VAL A 221 0.62 9.20 -9.54
C VAL A 221 -0.88 9.00 -9.68
N SER A 222 -1.60 9.94 -10.31
CA SER A 222 -3.03 9.79 -10.58
C SER A 222 -3.33 8.58 -11.46
N TYR A 223 -2.49 8.29 -12.47
CA TYR A 223 -2.62 7.06 -13.25
C TYR A 223 -2.49 5.81 -12.36
N MET A 224 -1.49 5.76 -11.47
CA MET A 224 -1.31 4.62 -10.57
C MET A 224 -2.40 4.50 -9.51
N ALA A 225 -2.98 5.62 -9.11
CA ALA A 225 -4.10 5.68 -8.17
C ALA A 225 -5.33 4.97 -8.76
N GLU A 226 -5.64 5.24 -10.03
CA GLU A 226 -6.83 4.72 -10.69
C GLU A 226 -6.62 3.31 -11.28
N LEU A 227 -5.45 3.06 -11.87
CA LEU A 227 -5.18 1.87 -12.70
C LEU A 227 -4.10 0.96 -12.12
N GLY A 228 -3.66 1.22 -10.88
CA GLY A 228 -2.60 0.48 -10.23
C GLY A 228 -1.22 0.62 -10.92
N VAL A 229 -0.28 -0.19 -10.45
CA VAL A 229 1.07 -0.26 -11.03
C VAL A 229 0.99 -0.97 -12.38
N LYS A 230 1.72 -0.47 -13.39
CA LYS A 230 1.88 -1.15 -14.69
C LYS A 230 2.92 -2.26 -14.62
N LYS A 231 2.81 -3.24 -15.52
CA LYS A 231 3.86 -4.25 -15.72
C LYS A 231 5.19 -3.59 -16.07
N ALA A 232 6.27 -4.09 -15.48
CA ALA A 232 7.62 -3.69 -15.83
C ALA A 232 8.05 -4.25 -17.18
N SER A 233 9.24 -3.84 -17.65
CA SER A 233 9.81 -4.36 -18.89
C SER A 233 10.21 -5.84 -18.78
N THR A 234 10.38 -6.49 -19.92
CA THR A 234 10.90 -7.87 -20.01
C THR A 234 12.35 -8.02 -19.53
N ARG A 235 13.06 -6.92 -19.23
CA ARG A 235 14.40 -6.91 -18.61
C ARG A 235 14.36 -6.77 -17.08
N ALA A 236 13.16 -6.64 -16.50
CA ALA A 236 13.03 -6.53 -15.04
C ALA A 236 13.52 -7.79 -14.33
N HIS A 237 13.86 -7.65 -13.04
CA HIS A 237 14.63 -8.65 -12.29
C HIS A 237 13.93 -10.01 -12.19
N PHE A 238 12.60 -9.98 -12.22
CA PHE A 238 11.71 -11.13 -12.01
C PHE A 238 10.69 -11.26 -13.15
N GLY A 239 10.97 -10.67 -14.32
CA GLY A 239 10.09 -10.65 -15.49
C GLY A 239 9.10 -9.46 -15.52
N PRO A 240 8.26 -9.37 -16.57
CA PRO A 240 7.38 -8.22 -16.81
C PRO A 240 6.12 -8.24 -15.94
N TYR A 241 6.29 -8.09 -14.63
CA TYR A 241 5.23 -8.13 -13.61
C TYR A 241 5.12 -6.79 -12.86
N TYR A 242 4.41 -6.76 -11.73
CA TYR A 242 4.12 -5.54 -10.97
C TYR A 242 5.10 -5.39 -9.80
N TYR A 243 5.82 -4.28 -9.75
CA TYR A 243 6.93 -4.06 -8.83
C TYR A 243 6.59 -3.04 -7.76
N PHE A 244 6.94 -3.38 -6.53
CA PHE A 244 6.74 -2.55 -5.36
C PHE A 244 7.99 -2.49 -4.50
N VAL A 245 8.06 -1.48 -3.65
CA VAL A 245 9.13 -1.24 -2.70
C VAL A 245 8.52 -0.78 -1.38
N ASP A 246 9.34 -0.64 -0.35
CA ASP A 246 8.92 0.02 0.87
C ASP A 246 8.78 1.54 0.67
N PHE A 247 8.28 2.24 1.69
CA PHE A 247 8.05 3.68 1.60
C PHE A 247 9.33 4.44 1.22
N MET A 248 10.45 4.16 1.89
CA MET A 248 11.72 4.83 1.63
C MET A 248 12.26 4.52 0.24
N GLY A 249 12.18 3.27 -0.18
CA GLY A 249 12.56 2.85 -1.53
C GLY A 249 11.71 3.52 -2.62
N SER A 250 10.45 3.81 -2.33
CA SER A 250 9.56 4.50 -3.27
C SER A 250 9.98 5.94 -3.51
N MET A 251 10.59 6.59 -2.51
CA MET A 251 11.05 7.98 -2.59
C MET A 251 12.09 8.17 -3.69
N ARG A 252 12.99 7.20 -3.89
CA ARG A 252 13.93 7.25 -5.02
C ARG A 252 13.22 7.48 -6.35
N TYR A 253 12.13 6.74 -6.60
CA TYR A 253 11.40 6.81 -7.86
C TYR A 253 10.40 7.96 -7.92
N ALA A 254 9.93 8.44 -6.77
CA ALA A 254 9.10 9.63 -6.68
C ALA A 254 9.90 10.92 -6.86
N CYS A 255 11.18 10.92 -6.47
CA CYS A 255 12.03 12.11 -6.43
C CYS A 255 12.99 12.23 -7.61
N TYR A 256 13.40 11.12 -8.24
CA TYR A 256 14.45 11.15 -9.27
C TYR A 256 14.07 10.32 -10.51
N ALA A 257 14.51 10.81 -11.66
CA ALA A 257 14.40 10.11 -12.94
C ALA A 257 15.21 8.81 -12.95
N MET A 258 14.73 7.81 -13.71
CA MET A 258 15.49 6.59 -13.92
C MET A 258 16.78 6.92 -14.67
N GLY A 259 17.92 6.60 -14.08
CA GLY A 259 19.23 6.92 -14.64
C GLY A 259 19.87 8.19 -14.07
N PHE A 260 19.13 8.99 -13.29
CA PHE A 260 19.60 10.25 -12.69
C PHE A 260 20.00 11.31 -13.72
N GLU A 261 19.27 11.33 -14.85
CA GLU A 261 19.47 12.28 -15.95
C GLU A 261 18.21 13.16 -16.12
N PRO A 262 18.34 14.37 -16.69
CA PRO A 262 17.19 15.21 -17.01
C PRO A 262 16.16 14.49 -17.88
N HIS A 263 14.88 14.61 -17.52
CA HIS A 263 13.80 13.96 -18.24
C HIS A 263 12.88 14.99 -18.87
N VAL A 264 12.79 14.95 -20.20
CA VAL A 264 11.97 15.84 -21.02
C VAL A 264 10.99 14.98 -21.83
N LEU A 265 9.72 15.35 -21.82
CA LEU A 265 8.68 14.72 -22.63
C LEU A 265 8.85 15.07 -24.12
N GLN A 266 8.16 14.32 -24.99
CA GLN A 266 8.21 14.56 -26.44
C GLN A 266 7.71 15.95 -26.85
N ASP A 267 6.82 16.55 -26.06
CA ASP A 267 6.29 17.89 -26.25
C ASP A 267 7.21 19.00 -25.74
N GLY A 268 8.39 18.65 -25.21
CA GLY A 268 9.36 19.59 -24.63
C GLY A 268 9.14 19.89 -23.14
N THR A 269 8.12 19.32 -22.49
CA THR A 269 7.89 19.53 -21.06
C THR A 269 9.02 18.92 -20.23
N VAL A 270 9.74 19.76 -19.49
CA VAL A 270 10.81 19.33 -18.60
C VAL A 270 10.22 18.89 -17.26
N LEU A 271 10.47 17.64 -16.86
CA LEU A 271 9.95 17.07 -15.61
C LEU A 271 10.92 17.20 -14.44
N THR A 272 12.18 17.52 -14.71
CA THR A 272 13.28 17.55 -13.74
C THR A 272 13.87 18.95 -13.57
N VAL A 273 14.32 19.28 -12.36
CA VAL A 273 14.82 20.63 -12.00
C VAL A 273 16.34 20.77 -12.08
N ASN A 274 17.08 19.66 -12.24
CA ASN A 274 18.54 19.69 -12.27
C ASN A 274 19.14 18.59 -13.15
N LYS A 275 20.48 18.65 -13.29
CA LYS A 275 21.27 17.67 -14.07
C LYS A 275 21.33 16.26 -13.46
N HIS A 276 20.92 16.11 -12.20
CA HIS A 276 20.90 14.85 -11.46
C HIS A 276 19.53 14.14 -11.56
N GLY A 277 18.63 14.66 -12.41
CA GLY A 277 17.33 14.07 -12.67
C GLY A 277 16.32 14.21 -11.53
N LYS A 278 16.52 15.13 -10.59
CA LYS A 278 15.53 15.43 -9.53
C LYS A 278 14.25 15.97 -10.15
N TYR A 279 13.10 15.40 -9.83
CA TYR A 279 11.81 15.84 -10.34
C TYR A 279 11.38 17.19 -9.75
N ALA A 280 10.64 17.97 -10.56
CA ALA A 280 9.97 19.18 -10.07
C ALA A 280 8.79 18.83 -9.14
N LYS A 281 8.11 17.72 -9.43
CA LYS A 281 6.97 17.24 -8.66
C LYS A 281 6.92 15.71 -8.66
N GLY A 282 6.82 15.13 -7.47
CA GLY A 282 6.81 13.69 -7.23
C GLY A 282 5.66 13.28 -6.33
N GLY A 283 5.29 12.01 -6.37
CA GLY A 283 4.35 11.45 -5.43
C GLY A 283 4.47 9.94 -5.29
N VAL A 284 3.80 9.42 -4.27
CA VAL A 284 3.81 8.01 -3.90
C VAL A 284 2.37 7.54 -3.77
N VAL A 285 2.10 6.35 -4.28
CA VAL A 285 0.85 5.63 -4.02
C VAL A 285 1.15 4.49 -3.05
N ARG A 286 0.35 4.42 -1.99
CA ARG A 286 0.37 3.35 -0.99
C ARG A 286 -0.64 2.29 -1.38
N PHE A 287 -0.28 1.02 -1.31
CA PHE A 287 -1.09 -0.12 -1.71
C PHE A 287 -1.23 -1.13 -0.58
N ALA A 288 -2.41 -1.76 -0.50
CA ALA A 288 -2.57 -3.08 0.09
C ALA A 288 -2.17 -4.11 -0.98
N VAL A 289 -1.15 -4.93 -0.67
CA VAL A 289 -0.64 -5.94 -1.59
C VAL A 289 -0.71 -7.33 -0.95
N PHE A 290 -1.43 -8.25 -1.59
CA PHE A 290 -1.50 -9.66 -1.20
C PHE A 290 -0.34 -10.41 -1.86
N LEU A 291 0.61 -10.86 -1.05
CA LEU A 291 1.82 -11.49 -1.55
C LEU A 291 1.60 -12.98 -1.82
N GLY A 292 0.66 -13.61 -1.13
CA GLY A 292 0.42 -15.04 -1.19
C GLY A 292 1.70 -15.82 -0.89
N ARG A 293 1.87 -16.95 -1.59
CA ARG A 293 3.13 -17.71 -1.50
C ARG A 293 4.25 -16.92 -2.19
N CYS A 294 5.15 -16.35 -1.39
CA CYS A 294 6.27 -15.53 -1.86
C CYS A 294 7.57 -16.33 -2.02
N ARG A 295 8.31 -16.11 -3.11
CA ARG A 295 9.66 -16.65 -3.33
C ARG A 295 10.72 -15.63 -2.89
N GLY A 296 11.53 -15.97 -1.90
CA GLY A 296 12.73 -15.20 -1.54
C GLY A 296 13.91 -15.53 -2.45
N PHE A 297 14.63 -14.50 -2.89
CA PHE A 297 15.90 -14.62 -3.61
C PHE A 297 17.06 -14.14 -2.73
N PHE A 298 18.16 -14.89 -2.72
CA PHE A 298 19.31 -14.67 -1.83
C PHE A 298 20.61 -14.64 -2.61
N MET A 299 21.58 -13.84 -2.17
CA MET A 299 22.87 -13.66 -2.87
C MET A 299 23.66 -14.96 -3.01
N ASN A 300 23.55 -15.86 -2.02
CA ASN A 300 24.16 -17.20 -2.02
C ASN A 300 23.20 -18.28 -2.56
N GLY A 301 22.08 -17.88 -3.16
CA GLY A 301 21.10 -18.79 -3.75
C GLY A 301 21.55 -19.35 -5.10
N PRO A 302 20.77 -20.29 -5.66
CA PRO A 302 21.04 -20.81 -6.99
C PRO A 302 20.89 -19.73 -8.05
N GLU A 303 21.85 -19.67 -8.98
CA GLU A 303 21.79 -18.78 -10.14
C GLU A 303 20.65 -19.16 -11.08
N ASP A 304 19.95 -18.16 -11.61
CA ASP A 304 19.03 -18.35 -12.72
C ASP A 304 19.80 -18.53 -14.03
N ARG A 305 19.67 -19.73 -14.60
CA ARG A 305 20.29 -20.12 -15.87
C ARG A 305 19.31 -20.18 -17.04
N SER A 306 18.15 -19.55 -16.89
CA SER A 306 17.19 -19.43 -17.99
C SER A 306 17.72 -18.62 -19.17
N ASP A 307 17.18 -18.87 -20.36
CA ASP A 307 17.69 -18.32 -21.62
C ASP A 307 17.79 -16.78 -21.60
N LEU A 308 16.78 -16.06 -21.09
CA LEU A 308 16.82 -14.58 -21.06
C LEU A 308 17.84 -14.09 -20.05
N SER A 309 17.97 -14.75 -18.89
CA SER A 309 18.96 -14.37 -17.88
C SER A 309 20.38 -14.57 -18.39
N MET A 310 20.66 -15.68 -19.07
CA MET A 310 21.97 -15.92 -19.68
C MET A 310 22.23 -14.98 -20.86
N TYR A 311 21.23 -14.71 -21.70
CA TYR A 311 21.33 -13.72 -22.78
C TYR A 311 21.74 -12.34 -22.24
N TRP A 312 21.04 -11.84 -21.22
CA TRP A 312 21.34 -10.53 -20.64
C TRP A 312 22.63 -10.51 -19.81
N ALA A 313 22.98 -11.62 -19.14
CA ALA A 313 24.25 -11.73 -18.41
C ALA A 313 25.47 -11.65 -19.33
N ASN A 314 25.35 -12.12 -20.57
CA ASN A 314 26.40 -12.00 -21.58
C ASN A 314 26.55 -10.56 -22.11
N GLN A 315 25.53 -9.71 -21.96
CA GLN A 315 25.55 -8.32 -22.43
C GLN A 315 25.83 -7.30 -21.30
N ASP A 316 25.52 -7.63 -20.06
CA ASP A 316 25.58 -6.71 -18.92
C ASP A 316 26.25 -7.39 -17.71
N PRO A 317 27.49 -6.99 -17.35
CA PRO A 317 28.20 -7.50 -16.17
C PRO A 317 27.39 -7.37 -14.88
N PHE A 318 26.54 -6.35 -14.76
CA PHE A 318 25.65 -6.23 -13.60
C PHE A 318 24.62 -7.34 -13.58
N VAL A 319 24.05 -7.74 -14.72
CA VAL A 319 23.09 -8.85 -14.77
C VAL A 319 23.79 -10.15 -14.38
N LYS A 320 24.99 -10.40 -14.91
CA LYS A 320 25.81 -11.57 -14.56
C LYS A 320 26.09 -11.66 -13.06
N ALA A 321 26.44 -10.54 -12.43
CA ALA A 321 26.69 -10.49 -10.98
C ALA A 321 25.43 -10.68 -10.11
N LYS A 322 24.23 -10.74 -10.70
CA LYS A 322 22.94 -10.85 -10.00
C LYS A 322 22.14 -12.10 -10.39
N LEU A 323 22.76 -13.11 -11.00
CA LEU A 323 22.03 -14.30 -11.45
C LEU A 323 21.32 -15.03 -10.31
N ALA A 324 21.89 -15.06 -9.09
CA ALA A 324 21.23 -15.63 -7.91
C ALA A 324 20.04 -14.80 -7.39
N LEU A 325 19.97 -13.52 -7.77
CA LEU A 325 18.95 -12.56 -7.31
C LEU A 325 17.89 -12.25 -8.37
N ARG A 326 17.76 -13.07 -9.41
CA ARG A 326 16.91 -12.79 -10.58
C ARG A 326 16.20 -14.04 -11.07
N ASP A 327 15.15 -13.80 -11.84
CA ASP A 327 14.44 -14.78 -12.65
C ASP A 327 13.75 -14.03 -13.79
N ILE A 328 14.53 -13.62 -14.82
CA ILE A 328 14.01 -12.73 -15.89
C ILE A 328 12.90 -13.44 -16.68
N ASN A 329 13.01 -14.75 -16.87
CA ASN A 329 11.96 -15.57 -17.48
C ASN A 329 10.68 -15.65 -16.64
N GLY A 330 10.72 -15.29 -15.35
CA GLY A 330 9.56 -15.33 -14.47
C GLY A 330 9.13 -16.75 -14.10
N ASN A 331 10.05 -17.71 -14.08
CA ASN A 331 9.74 -19.11 -13.78
C ASN A 331 9.17 -19.32 -12.37
N TRP A 332 9.49 -18.45 -11.43
CA TRP A 332 8.91 -18.42 -10.08
C TRP A 332 7.38 -18.39 -10.08
N THR A 333 6.75 -17.80 -11.09
CA THR A 333 5.28 -17.68 -11.19
C THR A 333 4.52 -18.99 -11.37
N ARG A 334 5.24 -20.10 -11.59
CA ARG A 334 4.66 -21.45 -11.66
C ARG A 334 4.20 -21.96 -10.29
N SER A 335 4.89 -21.55 -9.23
CA SER A 335 4.66 -22.07 -7.87
C SER A 335 4.41 -20.98 -6.83
N PHE A 336 4.63 -19.71 -7.18
CA PHE A 336 4.58 -18.57 -6.28
C PHE A 336 3.71 -17.45 -6.86
N LYS A 337 3.11 -16.65 -5.97
CA LYS A 337 2.27 -15.49 -6.30
C LYS A 337 3.03 -14.18 -6.26
N SER A 338 4.12 -14.15 -5.50
CA SER A 338 5.06 -13.04 -5.46
C SER A 338 6.52 -13.51 -5.38
N ALA A 339 7.42 -12.57 -5.64
CA ALA A 339 8.86 -12.69 -5.47
C ALA A 339 9.37 -11.54 -4.61
N TYR A 340 10.41 -11.80 -3.81
CA TYR A 340 11.04 -10.84 -2.92
C TYR A 340 12.55 -10.93 -2.99
N VAL A 341 13.20 -9.78 -2.98
CA VAL A 341 14.63 -9.64 -2.70
C VAL A 341 14.81 -8.54 -1.66
N GLY A 342 15.61 -8.85 -0.63
CA GLY A 342 15.95 -7.91 0.42
C GLY A 342 16.93 -6.85 -0.02
N GLU A 343 17.41 -6.06 0.93
CA GLU A 343 18.49 -5.10 0.69
C GLU A 343 19.80 -5.83 0.38
N TYR A 344 20.57 -5.32 -0.58
CA TYR A 344 21.91 -5.84 -0.86
C TYR A 344 22.81 -4.78 -1.49
N ILE A 345 24.11 -4.95 -1.28
CA ILE A 345 25.16 -4.14 -1.89
C ILE A 345 25.86 -4.98 -2.95
N LEU A 346 26.03 -4.42 -4.15
CA LEU A 346 26.72 -5.09 -5.24
C LEU A 346 27.90 -4.26 -5.70
N ASN A 347 29.08 -4.88 -5.74
CA ASN A 347 30.31 -4.29 -6.25
C ASN A 347 30.63 -4.91 -7.61
N VAL A 348 30.53 -4.12 -8.68
CA VAL A 348 30.87 -4.56 -10.04
C VAL A 348 31.74 -3.49 -10.67
N ASP A 349 32.91 -3.88 -11.17
CA ASP A 349 33.86 -2.99 -11.86
C ASP A 349 34.20 -1.72 -11.05
N GLY A 350 34.44 -1.88 -9.74
CA GLY A 350 34.73 -0.77 -8.83
C GLY A 350 33.54 0.15 -8.51
N LYS A 351 32.35 -0.14 -9.02
CA LYS A 351 31.11 0.60 -8.73
C LYS A 351 30.28 -0.15 -7.69
N THR A 352 30.08 0.49 -6.54
CA THR A 352 29.17 0.04 -5.48
C THR A 352 27.75 0.49 -5.79
N LYS A 353 26.78 -0.44 -5.73
CA LYS A 353 25.35 -0.13 -5.87
C LYS A 353 24.57 -0.68 -4.68
N HIS A 354 23.95 0.23 -3.94
CA HIS A 354 22.98 -0.07 -2.90
C HIS A 354 21.62 -0.39 -3.55
N ARG A 355 21.01 -1.50 -3.15
CA ARG A 355 19.71 -1.94 -3.66
C ARG A 355 18.75 -2.08 -2.51
N ILE A 356 17.70 -1.27 -2.57
CA ILE A 356 16.56 -1.33 -1.68
C ILE A 356 15.78 -2.65 -1.84
N PRO A 357 15.06 -3.09 -0.80
CA PRO A 357 14.15 -4.22 -0.89
C PRO A 357 13.11 -4.04 -2.00
N ASN A 358 12.75 -5.12 -2.66
CA ASN A 358 11.78 -5.11 -3.74
C ASN A 358 10.87 -6.34 -3.70
N TRP A 359 9.60 -6.10 -3.95
CA TRP A 359 8.57 -7.11 -4.12
C TRP A 359 8.04 -7.07 -5.54
N THR A 360 7.69 -8.24 -6.07
CA THR A 360 7.03 -8.37 -7.36
C THR A 360 5.84 -9.30 -7.22
N ILE A 361 4.66 -8.88 -7.69
CA ILE A 361 3.46 -9.71 -7.71
C ILE A 361 3.09 -10.10 -9.14
N LYS A 362 2.58 -11.32 -9.30
CA LYS A 362 2.19 -11.89 -10.59
C LYS A 362 0.88 -11.29 -11.11
N ASP A 363 -0.12 -11.26 -10.23
CA ASP A 363 -1.52 -11.02 -10.57
C ASP A 363 -1.90 -9.57 -10.26
N TYR A 364 -2.58 -8.89 -11.19
CA TYR A 364 -2.98 -7.50 -11.03
C TYR A 364 -3.96 -7.31 -9.85
N ALA A 365 -4.87 -8.25 -9.66
CA ALA A 365 -5.88 -8.18 -8.60
C ALA A 365 -5.30 -8.32 -7.17
N SER A 366 -4.00 -8.60 -7.05
CA SER A 366 -3.30 -8.66 -5.77
C SER A 366 -2.79 -7.30 -5.26
N GLN A 367 -3.10 -6.19 -5.95
CA GLN A 367 -2.80 -4.83 -5.50
C GLN A 367 -4.08 -3.99 -5.42
N ILE A 368 -4.19 -3.20 -4.35
CA ILE A 368 -5.29 -2.26 -4.15
C ILE A 368 -4.68 -0.93 -3.71
N PRO A 369 -4.75 0.13 -4.54
CA PRO A 369 -4.28 1.43 -4.12
C PRO A 369 -5.18 2.00 -3.00
N LEU A 370 -4.55 2.51 -1.94
CA LEU A 370 -5.22 2.97 -0.72
C LEU A 370 -5.20 4.49 -0.56
N SER A 371 -4.09 5.13 -0.95
CA SER A 371 -3.94 6.58 -0.84
C SER A 371 -2.79 7.09 -1.70
N CYS A 372 -2.90 8.34 -2.13
CA CYS A 372 -1.87 9.09 -2.82
C CYS A 372 -1.32 10.18 -1.93
N HIS A 373 -0.01 10.43 -2.05
CA HIS A 373 0.71 11.42 -1.27
C HIS A 373 1.66 12.19 -2.17
N GLU A 374 1.66 13.52 -2.07
CA GLU A 374 2.63 14.37 -2.77
C GLU A 374 3.94 14.39 -1.98
N VAL A 375 5.10 14.41 -2.64
CA VAL A 375 6.38 14.53 -1.96
C VAL A 375 6.74 15.99 -1.75
N ASP A 376 7.26 16.34 -0.57
CA ASP A 376 7.87 17.63 -0.29
C ASP A 376 9.23 17.74 -1.00
N ILE A 377 9.23 18.14 -2.28
CA ILE A 377 10.46 18.24 -3.08
C ILE A 377 11.48 19.23 -2.47
N SER A 378 11.03 20.17 -1.63
CA SER A 378 11.93 21.11 -0.94
C SER A 378 12.86 20.42 0.05
N THR A 379 12.49 19.25 0.58
CA THR A 379 13.36 18.49 1.49
C THR A 379 14.29 17.53 0.76
N VAL A 380 14.05 17.28 -0.52
CA VAL A 380 14.79 16.29 -1.31
C VAL A 380 16.18 16.83 -1.69
N PRO A 381 17.29 16.10 -1.44
CA PRO A 381 18.62 16.51 -1.90
C PRO A 381 18.71 16.64 -3.42
N ASP A 382 19.63 17.45 -3.94
CA ASP A 382 19.75 17.63 -5.39
C ASP A 382 20.25 16.38 -6.12
N GLU A 383 21.14 15.62 -5.49
CA GLU A 383 21.60 14.31 -5.96
C GLU A 383 21.03 13.20 -5.07
N TYR A 384 20.73 12.05 -5.67
CA TYR A 384 20.18 10.92 -4.91
C TYR A 384 21.23 10.35 -3.94
N ASP A 385 20.89 10.36 -2.67
CA ASP A 385 21.62 9.72 -1.58
C ASP A 385 20.80 8.53 -1.06
N PRO A 386 21.32 7.29 -1.13
CA PRO A 386 20.63 6.11 -0.62
C PRO A 386 20.47 6.10 0.90
N ASP A 387 21.30 6.83 1.64
CA ASP A 387 21.29 6.88 3.10
C ASP A 387 20.41 8.05 3.63
N TYR A 388 19.95 8.93 2.74
CA TYR A 388 19.08 10.04 3.11
C TYR A 388 17.70 9.55 3.53
N THR A 389 17.30 9.88 4.76
CA THR A 389 16.01 9.48 5.35
C THR A 389 15.03 10.62 5.55
N GLY A 390 15.43 11.86 5.26
CA GLY A 390 14.64 13.05 5.54
C GLY A 390 13.49 13.34 4.56
N TYR A 391 13.14 12.39 3.69
CA TYR A 391 12.02 12.52 2.74
C TYR A 391 10.70 12.75 3.47
N ARG A 392 9.80 13.53 2.87
CA ARG A 392 8.51 13.88 3.47
C ARG A 392 7.41 13.89 2.42
N VAL A 393 6.20 13.57 2.86
CA VAL A 393 4.97 13.82 2.10
C VAL A 393 4.21 15.07 2.60
N ILE A 394 3.46 15.69 1.69
CA ILE A 394 2.57 16.86 1.89
C ILE A 394 1.18 16.63 1.31
#